data_AF-A0A534P2D0-F1
#
_entry.id   AF-A0A534P2D0-F1
#
_cell.length_a   1.000
_cell.length_b   1.000
_cell.length_c   1.000
_cell.angle_alpha   90.00
_cell.angle_beta   90.00
_cell.angle_gamma   90.00
#
_symmetry.space_group_name_H-M   'P 1'
#
loop_
_entity.id
_entity.type
_entity.pdbx_description
1 polymer ?
#
loop_
_entity_poly.entity_id
_entity_poly.type
_entity_poly.pdbx_seq_one_letter_code
_entity_poly.pdbx_strand_id
1 'polypeptide(L)'
;MAQPWVFEPLVRLGPDGVIVPALASRFALAEHNALRLWLRADAKFSDGAPLTFEDVATSLAQNHLRVAKEDGAVLVSSDDVSLPIDLLISRAFVFRRSGAAYLGTGPFVPVEQDAAHIRLERRNPAGRLVQSVSLLSYPKPQDAFAHTLKGDADVLPDADARWLEFFENVPRFRIEREPGAHANAIAFNLHHLSRTERTDLVAALRNDDLRRLSFGNDCQPPPQRLEFKPPPKGRPLDVLATPIHERFALAVRRELGGRGGSVQILDVQDYFRAIRGGNFDLVAVRPIIWPQITSVVNWRTGAAGNVFGYSNPEVDAALDRRDWTAAQRALDADPPMAVVCTPSYVIVADSRITAASYSLDTLPEWEVAN
;
A
#
# COMPACT_ATOMS: atom_id res chain seq x y z
N MET A 1 -11.57 -9.12 -0.32
CA MET A 1 -11.96 -7.83 -0.91
C MET A 1 -13.09 -7.13 -0.15
N ALA A 2 -14.18 -7.80 0.23
CA ALA A 2 -15.33 -7.15 0.91
C ALA A 2 -15.15 -6.77 2.40
N GLN A 3 -14.12 -7.30 3.07
CA GLN A 3 -13.91 -7.09 4.51
C GLN A 3 -13.98 -5.62 4.96
N PRO A 4 -13.27 -4.65 4.34
CA PRO A 4 -13.33 -3.23 4.73
C PRO A 4 -14.70 -2.57 4.54
N TRP A 5 -15.64 -3.23 3.86
CA TRP A 5 -17.01 -2.73 3.64
C TRP A 5 -18.01 -3.30 4.65
N VAL A 6 -17.69 -4.47 5.22
CA VAL A 6 -18.53 -5.17 6.20
C VAL A 6 -18.06 -4.88 7.62
N PHE A 7 -16.75 -4.76 7.83
CA PHE A 7 -16.15 -4.54 9.14
C PHE A 7 -15.35 -3.23 9.14
N GLU A 8 -15.34 -2.53 10.27
CA GLU A 8 -14.49 -1.34 10.45
C GLU A 8 -13.40 -1.61 11.49
N PRO A 9 -12.19 -1.07 11.29
CA PRO A 9 -11.18 -0.97 12.33
C PRO A 9 -11.50 0.18 13.31
N LEU A 10 -10.71 0.29 14.38
CA LEU A 10 -10.85 1.43 15.30
C LEU A 10 -10.41 2.77 14.67
N VAL A 11 -9.39 2.72 13.82
CA VAL A 11 -8.91 3.83 12.99
C VAL A 11 -8.64 3.31 11.58
N ARG A 12 -8.74 4.15 10.57
CA ARG A 12 -8.41 3.81 9.17
C ARG A 12 -7.26 4.65 8.67
N LEU A 13 -6.66 4.27 7.55
CA LEU A 13 -5.68 5.12 6.87
C LEU A 13 -6.44 6.16 6.03
N GLY A 14 -6.08 7.43 6.20
CA GLY A 14 -6.53 8.51 5.33
C GLY A 14 -5.83 8.49 3.97
N PRO A 15 -6.26 9.35 3.03
CA PRO A 15 -5.63 9.46 1.70
C PRO A 15 -4.14 9.82 1.75
N ASP A 16 -3.73 10.53 2.80
CA ASP A 16 -2.35 10.92 3.09
C ASP A 16 -1.58 9.86 3.91
N GLY A 17 -2.16 8.67 4.10
CA GLY A 17 -1.58 7.56 4.84
C GLY A 17 -1.46 7.78 6.35
N VAL A 18 -2.02 8.88 6.87
CA VAL A 18 -2.13 9.15 8.31
C VAL A 18 -3.35 8.41 8.86
N ILE A 19 -3.27 7.86 10.06
CA ILE A 19 -4.44 7.26 10.68
C ILE A 19 -5.50 8.32 11.02
N VAL A 20 -6.75 8.04 10.69
CA VAL A 20 -7.91 8.88 10.98
C VAL A 20 -8.96 8.07 11.75
N PRO A 21 -9.82 8.73 12.57
CA PRO A 21 -10.86 8.04 13.32
C PRO A 21 -11.82 7.21 12.42
N ALA A 22 -12.26 6.05 12.93
CA ALA A 22 -13.28 5.20 12.32
C ALA A 22 -14.33 4.78 13.35
N LEU A 23 -14.19 3.62 14.02
CA LEU A 23 -15.01 3.26 15.19
C LEU A 23 -14.57 4.00 16.46
N ALA A 24 -13.33 4.48 16.51
CA ALA A 24 -12.95 5.50 17.47
C ALA A 24 -13.47 6.86 17.00
N SER A 25 -13.98 7.67 17.93
CA SER A 25 -14.29 9.09 17.73
C SER A 25 -13.04 9.96 17.73
N ARG A 26 -12.03 9.55 18.51
CA ARG A 26 -10.70 10.17 18.60
C ARG A 26 -9.70 9.16 19.16
N PHE A 27 -8.42 9.45 18.99
CA PHE A 27 -7.33 8.67 19.56
C PHE A 27 -6.17 9.57 19.97
N ALA A 28 -5.26 9.03 20.77
CA ALA A 28 -3.99 9.64 21.12
C ALA A 28 -2.91 8.57 21.11
N LEU A 29 -1.73 8.91 20.58
CA LEU A 29 -0.55 8.07 20.73
C LEU A 29 -0.19 7.98 22.21
N ALA A 30 0.04 6.76 22.67
CA ALA A 30 0.59 6.47 23.98
C ALA A 30 2.02 5.95 23.81
N GLU A 31 2.76 5.85 24.92
CA GLU A 31 4.11 5.32 24.89
C GLU A 31 4.13 3.82 24.53
N HIS A 32 5.31 3.28 24.20
CA HIS A 32 5.53 1.84 24.04
C HIS A 32 4.66 1.16 22.97
N ASN A 33 4.56 1.76 21.78
CA ASN A 33 3.80 1.20 20.64
C ASN A 33 2.32 0.96 21.00
N ALA A 34 1.69 1.98 21.61
CA ALA A 34 0.31 1.92 22.04
C ALA A 34 -0.52 3.12 21.56
N LEU A 35 -1.83 2.90 21.45
CA LEU A 35 -2.82 3.91 21.11
C LEU A 35 -3.93 3.89 22.16
N ARG A 36 -4.32 5.07 22.63
CA ARG A 36 -5.52 5.27 23.45
C ARG A 36 -6.65 5.74 22.56
N LEU A 37 -7.78 5.03 22.55
CA LEU A 37 -8.88 5.25 21.63
C LEU A 37 -10.21 5.42 22.37
N TRP A 38 -11.02 6.41 21.99
CA TRP A 38 -12.35 6.62 22.54
C TRP A 38 -13.39 6.19 21.52
N LEU A 39 -14.15 5.13 21.80
CA LEU A 39 -15.14 4.57 20.86
C LEU A 39 -16.28 5.57 20.61
N ARG A 40 -16.85 5.56 19.40
CA ARG A 40 -18.09 6.30 19.14
C ARG A 40 -19.24 5.68 19.94
N ALA A 41 -20.08 6.51 20.54
CA ALA A 41 -21.23 6.06 21.32
C ALA A 41 -22.36 5.45 20.46
N ASP A 42 -22.38 5.75 19.16
CA ASP A 42 -23.39 5.32 18.21
C ASP A 42 -22.98 4.07 17.40
N ALA A 43 -21.79 3.52 17.64
CA ALA A 43 -21.29 2.35 16.93
C ALA A 43 -22.18 1.13 17.19
N LYS A 44 -22.67 0.52 16.11
CA LYS A 44 -23.59 -0.63 16.13
C LYS A 44 -23.20 -1.67 15.10
N PHE A 45 -23.36 -2.94 15.47
CA PHE A 45 -23.27 -4.07 14.55
C PHE A 45 -24.47 -4.12 13.60
N SER A 46 -24.35 -4.94 12.57
CA SER A 46 -25.38 -5.13 11.53
C SER A 46 -26.75 -5.57 12.06
N ASP A 47 -26.82 -6.21 13.23
CA ASP A 47 -28.05 -6.58 13.94
C ASP A 47 -28.67 -5.43 14.78
N GLY A 48 -28.02 -4.25 14.79
CA GLY A 48 -28.43 -3.08 15.55
C GLY A 48 -27.89 -3.03 16.99
N ALA A 49 -27.23 -4.08 17.46
CA ALA A 49 -26.72 -4.13 18.82
C ALA A 49 -25.48 -3.21 18.98
N PRO A 50 -25.31 -2.57 20.14
CA PRO A 50 -24.22 -1.61 20.35
C PRO A 50 -22.86 -2.32 20.38
N LEU A 51 -21.83 -1.62 19.89
CA LEU A 51 -20.44 -2.03 20.04
C LEU A 51 -20.00 -1.94 21.51
N THR A 52 -19.40 -3.01 22.04
CA THR A 52 -18.91 -3.06 23.42
C THR A 52 -17.39 -3.18 23.48
N PHE A 53 -16.83 -2.96 24.67
CA PHE A 53 -15.42 -3.22 24.95
C PHE A 53 -15.03 -4.68 24.68
N GLU A 54 -15.90 -5.64 25.04
CA GLU A 54 -15.61 -7.07 24.89
C GLU A 54 -15.50 -7.48 23.41
N ASP A 55 -16.32 -6.89 22.54
CA ASP A 55 -16.22 -7.09 21.10
C ASP A 55 -14.85 -6.61 20.59
N VAL A 56 -14.45 -5.38 20.98
CA VAL A 56 -13.14 -4.81 20.60
C VAL A 56 -11.99 -5.68 21.11
N ALA A 57 -12.01 -6.06 22.39
CA ALA A 57 -10.96 -6.89 22.98
C ALA A 57 -10.83 -8.24 22.28
N THR A 58 -11.96 -8.91 22.00
CA THR A 58 -12.00 -10.21 21.34
C THR A 58 -11.50 -10.13 19.89
N SER A 59 -11.93 -9.13 19.12
CA SER A 59 -11.50 -8.97 17.73
C SER A 59 -10.01 -8.63 17.62
N LEU A 60 -9.52 -7.72 18.45
CA LEU A 60 -8.13 -7.27 18.39
C LEU A 60 -7.15 -8.34 18.92
N ALA A 61 -7.57 -9.17 19.89
CA ALA A 61 -6.76 -10.29 20.36
C ALA A 61 -6.43 -11.31 19.25
N GLN A 62 -7.31 -11.49 18.25
CA GLN A 62 -7.03 -12.35 17.09
C GLN A 62 -5.92 -11.80 16.18
N ASN A 63 -5.62 -10.51 16.29
CA ASN A 63 -4.52 -9.85 15.60
C ASN A 63 -3.28 -9.68 16.50
N HIS A 64 -3.21 -10.44 17.61
CA HIS A 64 -2.13 -10.39 18.60
C HIS A 64 -1.95 -9.02 19.27
N LEU A 65 -3.01 -8.21 19.31
CA LEU A 65 -3.02 -6.92 20.00
C LEU A 65 -3.54 -7.09 21.43
N ARG A 66 -2.91 -6.39 22.37
CA ARG A 66 -3.34 -6.32 23.77
C ARG A 66 -4.29 -5.16 23.95
N VAL A 67 -5.40 -5.40 24.65
CA VAL A 67 -6.45 -4.41 24.88
C VAL A 67 -6.72 -4.28 26.37
N ALA A 68 -6.69 -3.05 26.88
CA ALA A 68 -7.03 -2.72 28.25
C ALA A 68 -8.07 -1.60 28.29
N LYS A 69 -8.89 -1.60 29.35
CA LYS A 69 -9.84 -0.52 29.62
C LYS A 69 -9.13 0.56 30.42
N GLU A 70 -9.28 1.82 30.00
CA GLU A 70 -8.69 2.97 30.69
C GLU A 70 -9.70 4.11 30.66
N ASP A 71 -10.21 4.58 31.80
CA ASP A 71 -11.15 5.71 31.98
C ASP A 71 -11.81 6.29 30.71
N GLY A 72 -12.86 5.60 30.24
CA GLY A 72 -13.66 6.02 29.07
C GLY A 72 -13.01 5.77 27.70
N ALA A 73 -11.86 5.13 27.66
CA ALA A 73 -11.07 4.77 26.51
C ALA A 73 -10.69 3.28 26.51
N VAL A 74 -10.14 2.87 25.37
CA VAL A 74 -9.52 1.57 25.12
C VAL A 74 -8.04 1.83 24.84
N LEU A 75 -7.17 1.23 25.63
CA LEU A 75 -5.72 1.24 25.37
C LEU A 75 -5.39 -0.02 24.57
N VAL A 76 -4.87 0.15 23.35
CA VAL A 76 -4.44 -0.92 22.47
C VAL A 76 -2.92 -0.85 22.34
N SER A 77 -2.23 -1.98 22.51
CA SER A 77 -0.77 -2.07 22.43
C SER A 77 -0.34 -3.34 21.71
N SER A 78 0.89 -3.33 21.22
CA SER A 78 1.53 -4.49 20.59
C SER A 78 2.93 -4.70 21.17
N ASP A 79 3.27 -5.94 21.51
CA ASP A 79 4.66 -6.30 21.85
C ASP A 79 5.53 -6.44 20.60
N ASP A 80 4.91 -6.50 19.41
CA ASP A 80 5.63 -6.53 18.16
C ASP A 80 6.20 -5.13 17.88
N VAL A 81 7.45 -4.95 18.27
CA VAL A 81 8.22 -3.71 18.02
C VAL A 81 8.65 -3.56 16.57
N SER A 82 8.46 -4.59 15.73
CA SER A 82 8.83 -4.53 14.31
C SER A 82 7.80 -3.81 13.45
N LEU A 83 6.57 -3.68 13.96
CA LEU A 83 5.47 -3.04 13.25
C LEU A 83 4.87 -1.90 14.10
N PRO A 84 4.67 -0.71 13.49
CA PRO A 84 4.02 0.39 14.19
C PRO A 84 2.56 0.06 14.51
N ILE A 85 2.12 0.42 15.72
CA ILE A 85 0.76 0.16 16.22
C ILE A 85 -0.32 0.71 15.28
N ASP A 86 -0.09 1.87 14.67
CA ASP A 86 -0.96 2.53 13.71
C ASP A 86 -1.31 1.61 12.52
N LEU A 87 -0.32 0.88 11.99
CA LEU A 87 -0.49 -0.02 10.85
C LEU A 87 -1.19 -1.32 11.26
N LEU A 88 -0.89 -1.83 12.45
CA LEU A 88 -1.53 -3.02 12.99
C LEU A 88 -3.01 -2.76 13.23
N ILE A 89 -3.33 -1.67 13.94
CA ILE A 89 -4.71 -1.35 14.33
C ILE A 89 -5.55 -0.92 13.12
N SER A 90 -4.96 -0.30 12.10
CA SER A 90 -5.71 0.10 10.89
C SER A 90 -6.16 -1.08 10.04
N ARG A 91 -5.63 -2.27 10.30
CA ARG A 91 -5.95 -3.53 9.63
C ARG A 91 -6.68 -4.52 10.54
N ALA A 92 -6.84 -4.17 11.81
CA ALA A 92 -7.51 -5.01 12.80
C ALA A 92 -9.00 -4.65 12.87
N PHE A 93 -9.80 -5.38 12.10
CA PHE A 93 -11.24 -5.19 12.02
C PHE A 93 -11.96 -5.63 13.29
N VAL A 94 -12.98 -4.87 13.69
CA VAL A 94 -13.87 -5.22 14.81
C VAL A 94 -15.09 -5.97 14.29
N PHE A 95 -15.41 -7.08 14.94
CA PHE A 95 -16.52 -7.95 14.59
C PHE A 95 -17.15 -8.56 15.84
N ARG A 96 -18.40 -9.02 15.72
CA ARG A 96 -19.08 -9.84 16.72
C ARG A 96 -19.45 -11.18 16.12
N ARG A 97 -19.26 -12.26 16.87
CA ARG A 97 -19.72 -13.58 16.44
C ARG A 97 -21.19 -13.77 16.83
N SER A 98 -22.01 -14.21 15.89
CA SER A 98 -23.41 -14.61 16.12
C SER A 98 -23.63 -15.99 15.50
N GLY A 99 -23.55 -17.03 16.33
CA GLY A 99 -23.53 -18.42 15.87
C GLY A 99 -22.32 -18.72 14.96
N ALA A 100 -22.60 -19.10 13.71
CA ALA A 100 -21.59 -19.34 12.68
C ALA A 100 -21.22 -18.07 11.88
N ALA A 101 -21.98 -16.98 12.01
CA ALA A 101 -21.79 -15.75 11.26
C ALA A 101 -20.93 -14.73 12.04
N TYR A 102 -20.30 -13.84 11.27
CA TYR A 102 -19.63 -12.66 11.79
C TYR A 102 -20.44 -11.42 11.42
N LEU A 103 -20.76 -10.63 12.44
CA LEU A 103 -21.44 -9.35 12.31
C LEU A 103 -20.38 -8.25 12.33
N GLY A 104 -20.46 -7.34 11.36
CA GLY A 104 -19.58 -6.19 11.29
C GLY A 104 -20.31 -4.89 11.58
N THR A 105 -19.53 -3.82 11.71
CA THR A 105 -20.03 -2.46 11.92
C THR A 105 -20.02 -1.61 10.64
N GLY A 106 -19.44 -2.14 9.55
CA GLY A 106 -19.24 -1.42 8.31
C GLY A 106 -20.53 -1.01 7.61
N PRO A 107 -20.42 -0.21 6.53
CA PRO A 107 -21.55 0.37 5.83
C PRO A 107 -22.42 -0.64 5.08
N PHE A 108 -21.89 -1.83 4.79
CA PHE A 108 -22.61 -2.89 4.08
C PHE A 108 -22.74 -4.16 4.91
N VAL A 109 -23.75 -4.97 4.58
CA VAL A 109 -23.96 -6.30 5.14
C VAL A 109 -24.01 -7.34 4.02
N PRO A 110 -23.37 -8.51 4.21
CA PRO A 110 -23.54 -9.61 3.28
C PRO A 110 -24.97 -10.15 3.37
N VAL A 111 -25.64 -10.23 2.22
CA VAL A 111 -26.97 -10.83 2.08
C VAL A 111 -26.93 -12.14 1.30
N GLU A 112 -25.89 -12.35 0.49
CA GLU A 112 -25.64 -13.56 -0.27
C GLU A 112 -24.13 -13.78 -0.36
N GLN A 113 -23.69 -15.03 -0.18
CA GLN A 113 -22.29 -15.40 -0.33
C GLN A 113 -22.16 -16.86 -0.74
N ASP A 114 -21.51 -17.07 -1.88
CA ASP A 114 -21.00 -18.36 -2.32
C ASP A 114 -19.56 -18.22 -2.85
N ALA A 115 -19.05 -19.28 -3.50
CA ALA A 115 -17.69 -19.31 -4.00
C ALA A 115 -17.44 -18.35 -5.20
N ALA A 116 -18.47 -18.01 -5.96
CA ALA A 116 -18.40 -17.20 -7.17
C ALA A 116 -19.02 -15.79 -6.99
N HIS A 117 -19.88 -15.60 -6.00
CA HIS A 117 -20.67 -14.38 -5.83
C HIS A 117 -20.78 -13.96 -4.37
N ILE A 118 -20.56 -12.66 -4.11
CA ILE A 118 -20.90 -12.04 -2.83
C ILE A 118 -21.79 -10.84 -3.14
N ARG A 119 -22.99 -10.79 -2.56
CA ARG A 119 -23.87 -9.63 -2.60
C ARG A 119 -23.92 -8.95 -1.25
N LEU A 120 -23.72 -7.65 -1.26
CA LEU A 120 -23.78 -6.79 -0.10
C LEU A 120 -24.88 -5.73 -0.28
N GLU A 121 -25.57 -5.39 0.80
CA GLU A 121 -26.57 -4.33 0.85
C GLU A 121 -26.14 -3.25 1.86
N ARG A 122 -26.36 -1.97 1.55
CA ARG A 122 -26.03 -0.87 2.44
C ARG A 122 -26.97 -0.89 3.65
N ARG A 123 -26.39 -0.82 4.85
CA ARG A 123 -27.16 -0.83 6.11
C ARG A 123 -28.06 0.39 6.27
N ASN A 124 -27.56 1.55 5.88
CA ASN A 124 -28.26 2.83 5.96
C ASN A 124 -28.40 3.40 4.54
N PRO A 125 -29.53 3.16 3.86
CA PRO A 125 -29.75 3.66 2.51
C PRO A 125 -29.61 5.18 2.45
N ALA A 126 -28.85 5.66 1.48
CA ALA A 126 -28.51 7.07 1.36
C ALA A 126 -28.42 7.49 -0.11
N GLY A 127 -29.46 8.18 -0.59
CA GLY A 127 -29.59 8.78 -1.93
C GLY A 127 -28.67 8.21 -3.02
N ARG A 128 -27.67 9.01 -3.40
CA ARG A 128 -26.78 8.74 -4.53
C ARG A 128 -25.67 7.74 -4.23
N LEU A 129 -25.46 7.35 -2.98
CA LEU A 129 -24.41 6.40 -2.63
C LEU A 129 -24.72 5.01 -3.22
N VAL A 130 -23.69 4.20 -3.42
CA VAL A 130 -23.84 2.79 -3.83
C VAL A 130 -24.72 2.05 -2.81
N GLN A 131 -25.89 1.56 -3.22
CA GLN A 131 -26.83 0.87 -2.31
C GLN A 131 -26.55 -0.63 -2.19
N SER A 132 -26.07 -1.25 -3.26
CA SER A 132 -25.73 -2.67 -3.30
C SER A 132 -24.43 -2.89 -4.05
N VAL A 133 -23.69 -3.93 -3.66
CA VAL A 133 -22.43 -4.31 -4.30
C VAL A 133 -22.49 -5.81 -4.60
N SER A 134 -22.29 -6.16 -5.85
CA SER A 134 -22.11 -7.55 -6.28
C SER A 134 -20.66 -7.77 -6.66
N LEU A 135 -19.98 -8.63 -5.92
CA LEU A 135 -18.64 -9.11 -6.24
C LEU A 135 -18.75 -10.41 -7.00
N LEU A 136 -18.26 -10.40 -8.24
CA LEU A 136 -18.24 -11.56 -9.12
C LEU A 136 -16.81 -12.09 -9.22
N SER A 137 -16.63 -13.37 -8.92
CA SER A 137 -15.35 -14.05 -9.12
C SER A 137 -15.34 -14.71 -10.49
N TYR A 138 -14.29 -14.44 -11.24
CA TYR A 138 -14.06 -15.03 -12.55
C TYR A 138 -12.82 -15.93 -12.49
N PRO A 139 -12.84 -17.14 -13.09
CA PRO A 139 -11.70 -18.04 -13.10
C PRO A 139 -10.47 -17.45 -13.81
N LYS A 140 -10.71 -16.60 -14.80
CA LYS A 140 -9.67 -15.95 -15.59
C LYS A 140 -9.87 -14.43 -15.64
N PRO A 141 -8.79 -13.65 -15.56
CA PRO A 141 -8.86 -12.20 -15.74
C PRO A 141 -9.53 -11.76 -17.05
N GLN A 142 -9.38 -12.56 -18.13
CA GLN A 142 -10.02 -12.29 -19.43
C GLN A 142 -11.55 -12.36 -19.38
N ASP A 143 -12.11 -13.20 -18.51
CA ASP A 143 -13.56 -13.32 -18.37
C ASP A 143 -14.11 -12.06 -17.67
N ALA A 144 -13.43 -11.60 -16.61
CA ALA A 144 -13.76 -10.33 -15.95
C ALA A 144 -13.73 -9.16 -16.93
N PHE A 145 -12.66 -9.07 -17.74
CA PHE A 145 -12.55 -8.09 -18.82
C PHE A 145 -13.73 -8.15 -19.80
N ALA A 146 -14.08 -9.34 -20.31
CA ALA A 146 -15.16 -9.50 -21.28
C ALA A 146 -16.52 -9.12 -20.70
N HIS A 147 -16.80 -9.46 -19.44
CA HIS A 147 -18.03 -9.08 -18.75
C HIS A 147 -18.10 -7.58 -18.48
N THR A 148 -16.99 -6.93 -18.09
CA THR A 148 -16.95 -5.46 -17.97
C THR A 148 -17.18 -4.82 -19.32
N LEU A 149 -16.49 -5.24 -20.39
CA LEU A 149 -16.65 -4.65 -21.73
C LEU A 149 -18.08 -4.79 -22.28
N LYS A 150 -18.72 -5.95 -22.06
CA LYS A 150 -20.13 -6.18 -22.39
C LYS A 150 -21.08 -5.35 -21.53
N GLY A 151 -20.61 -4.87 -20.38
CA GLY A 151 -21.38 -4.06 -19.45
C GLY A 151 -22.21 -4.86 -18.46
N ASP A 152 -21.86 -6.14 -18.26
CA ASP A 152 -22.42 -7.01 -17.20
C ASP A 152 -21.79 -6.68 -15.83
N ALA A 153 -20.61 -6.06 -15.81
CA ALA A 153 -19.93 -5.57 -14.61
C ALA A 153 -19.61 -4.07 -14.75
N ASP A 154 -19.85 -3.30 -13.70
CA ASP A 154 -19.66 -1.84 -13.72
C ASP A 154 -18.21 -1.42 -13.41
N VAL A 155 -17.39 -2.31 -12.84
CA VAL A 155 -16.03 -1.99 -12.41
C VAL A 155 -15.08 -3.16 -12.67
N LEU A 156 -13.90 -2.86 -13.23
CA LEU A 156 -12.76 -3.78 -13.37
C LEU A 156 -11.55 -3.20 -12.61
N PRO A 157 -11.27 -3.66 -11.38
CA PRO A 157 -10.07 -3.27 -10.65
C PRO A 157 -8.83 -3.94 -11.24
N ASP A 158 -7.66 -3.34 -11.01
CA ASP A 158 -6.36 -3.86 -11.48
C ASP A 158 -6.34 -4.19 -13.00
N ALA A 159 -6.95 -3.33 -13.82
CA ALA A 159 -7.05 -3.55 -15.25
C ALA A 159 -5.66 -3.58 -15.91
N ASP A 160 -5.39 -4.64 -16.69
CA ASP A 160 -4.12 -4.78 -17.43
C ASP A 160 -4.00 -3.63 -18.46
N ALA A 161 -2.84 -2.99 -18.50
CA ALA A 161 -2.59 -1.87 -19.40
C ALA A 161 -2.86 -2.20 -20.88
N ARG A 162 -2.65 -3.46 -21.28
CA ARG A 162 -2.89 -3.95 -22.65
C ARG A 162 -4.37 -4.00 -23.02
N TRP A 163 -5.27 -3.95 -22.05
CA TRP A 163 -6.72 -3.98 -22.28
C TRP A 163 -7.35 -2.60 -22.36
N LEU A 164 -6.61 -1.57 -21.97
CA LEU A 164 -7.18 -0.22 -21.83
C LEU A 164 -7.64 0.36 -23.16
N GLU A 165 -6.98 0.02 -24.27
CA GLU A 165 -7.38 0.43 -25.62
C GLU A 165 -8.82 0.01 -25.98
N PHE A 166 -9.35 -1.06 -25.38
CA PHE A 166 -10.73 -1.52 -25.62
C PHE A 166 -11.78 -0.71 -24.85
N PHE A 167 -11.36 0.03 -23.82
CA PHE A 167 -12.22 0.92 -23.04
C PHE A 167 -12.03 2.39 -23.42
N GLU A 168 -10.94 2.73 -24.11
CA GLU A 168 -10.69 4.06 -24.62
C GLU A 168 -11.81 4.50 -25.58
N ASN A 169 -12.31 5.72 -25.37
CA ASN A 169 -13.40 6.31 -26.15
C ASN A 169 -14.73 5.53 -26.13
N VAL A 170 -14.90 4.56 -25.24
CA VAL A 170 -16.21 3.92 -24.99
C VAL A 170 -16.99 4.81 -24.02
N PRO A 171 -18.08 5.49 -24.43
CA PRO A 171 -18.73 6.52 -23.60
C PRO A 171 -19.23 6.02 -22.24
N ARG A 172 -19.50 4.72 -22.12
CA ARG A 172 -19.94 4.09 -20.88
C ARG A 172 -18.82 3.96 -19.85
N PHE A 173 -17.55 3.94 -20.24
CA PHE A 173 -16.45 3.65 -19.32
C PHE A 173 -15.52 4.84 -19.13
N ARG A 174 -14.92 4.89 -17.95
CA ARG A 174 -13.80 5.77 -17.60
C ARG A 174 -12.64 4.90 -17.16
N ILE A 175 -11.44 5.33 -17.54
CA ILE A 175 -10.19 4.72 -17.10
C ILE A 175 -9.59 5.67 -16.08
N GLU A 176 -9.52 5.23 -14.83
CA GLU A 176 -8.98 5.99 -13.72
C GLU A 176 -7.64 5.39 -13.32
N ARG A 177 -6.67 6.26 -13.04
CA ARG A 177 -5.29 5.86 -12.71
C ARG A 177 -4.88 6.52 -11.42
N GLU A 178 -4.56 5.71 -10.42
CA GLU A 178 -4.05 6.17 -9.14
C GLU A 178 -2.61 5.69 -8.94
N PRO A 179 -1.77 6.39 -8.17
CA PRO A 179 -0.47 5.86 -7.77
C PRO A 179 -0.65 4.56 -6.99
N GLY A 180 0.05 3.49 -7.39
CA GLY A 180 0.04 2.23 -6.66
C GLY A 180 0.83 2.31 -5.35
N ALA A 181 0.63 1.31 -4.48
CA ALA A 181 1.27 1.27 -3.16
C ALA A 181 2.77 0.90 -3.19
N HIS A 182 3.25 0.41 -4.32
CA HIS A 182 4.64 -0.03 -4.51
C HIS A 182 5.39 0.91 -5.43
N ALA A 183 6.69 1.01 -5.26
CA ALA A 183 7.59 1.65 -6.21
C ALA A 183 8.56 0.63 -6.83
N ASN A 184 9.05 0.89 -8.03
CA ASN A 184 10.23 0.22 -8.58
C ASN A 184 11.47 1.06 -8.23
N ALA A 185 12.45 0.43 -7.57
CA ALA A 185 13.62 1.14 -7.08
C ALA A 185 14.90 0.29 -7.18
N ILE A 186 16.05 0.98 -7.12
CA ILE A 186 17.36 0.36 -6.97
C ILE A 186 17.88 0.65 -5.57
N ALA A 187 17.93 -0.37 -4.71
CA ALA A 187 18.52 -0.27 -3.39
C ALA A 187 20.05 -0.33 -3.47
N PHE A 188 20.71 0.42 -2.60
CA PHE A 188 22.16 0.54 -2.55
C PHE A 188 22.74 -0.27 -1.40
N ASN A 189 23.90 -0.89 -1.60
CA ASN A 189 24.67 -1.40 -0.48
C ASN A 189 25.32 -0.23 0.27
N LEU A 190 24.85 -0.01 1.51
CA LEU A 190 25.23 1.14 2.34
C LEU A 190 26.67 1.05 2.86
N HIS A 191 27.27 -0.14 2.88
CA HIS A 191 28.65 -0.37 3.27
C HIS A 191 29.63 -0.24 2.09
N HIS A 192 29.17 -0.49 0.86
CA HIS A 192 30.01 -0.45 -0.33
C HIS A 192 30.01 0.92 -1.03
N LEU A 193 28.93 1.69 -0.88
CA LEU A 193 28.73 2.96 -1.56
C LEU A 193 28.66 4.08 -0.54
N SER A 194 29.47 5.13 -0.73
CA SER A 194 29.40 6.33 0.12
C SER A 194 28.09 7.10 -0.08
N ARG A 195 27.72 7.95 0.88
CA ARG A 195 26.53 8.83 0.76
C ARG A 195 26.57 9.66 -0.53
N THR A 196 27.71 10.27 -0.84
CA THR A 196 27.88 11.08 -2.06
C THR A 196 27.65 10.26 -3.31
N GLU A 197 28.22 9.05 -3.39
CA GLU A 197 28.00 8.16 -4.54
C GLU A 197 26.53 7.74 -4.68
N ARG A 198 25.84 7.44 -3.58
CA ARG A 198 24.41 7.11 -3.62
C ARG A 198 23.58 8.28 -4.13
N THR A 199 23.84 9.50 -3.66
CA THR A 199 23.15 10.71 -4.16
C THR A 199 23.41 10.95 -5.65
N ASP A 200 24.64 10.78 -6.13
CA ASP A 200 24.96 10.90 -7.55
C ASP A 200 24.30 9.80 -8.39
N LEU A 201 24.26 8.56 -7.88
CA LEU A 201 23.56 7.45 -8.52
C LEU A 201 22.05 7.67 -8.57
N VAL A 202 21.44 8.30 -7.57
CA VAL A 202 20.02 8.70 -7.63
C VAL A 202 19.77 9.65 -8.80
N ALA A 203 20.62 10.66 -8.99
CA ALA A 203 20.49 11.60 -10.12
C ALA A 203 20.71 10.93 -11.49
N ALA A 204 21.54 9.89 -11.55
CA ALA A 204 21.74 9.10 -12.76
C ALA A 204 20.58 8.14 -13.05
N LEU A 205 20.04 7.47 -12.04
CA LEU A 205 19.04 6.41 -12.20
C LEU A 205 17.60 6.93 -12.22
N ARG A 206 17.30 8.08 -11.62
CA ARG A 206 15.95 8.68 -11.66
C ARG A 206 15.72 9.44 -12.97
N ASN A 207 15.75 8.72 -14.09
CA ASN A 207 15.58 9.30 -15.42
C ASN A 207 14.49 8.58 -16.26
N ASP A 208 13.97 9.29 -17.26
CA ASP A 208 12.86 8.83 -18.09
C ASP A 208 13.24 7.70 -19.06
N ASP A 209 14.51 7.59 -19.46
CA ASP A 209 14.96 6.54 -20.37
C ASP A 209 15.02 5.19 -19.65
N LEU A 210 15.62 5.15 -18.44
CA LEU A 210 15.61 3.95 -17.61
C LEU A 210 14.17 3.50 -17.31
N ARG A 211 13.30 4.44 -16.93
CA ARG A 211 11.88 4.17 -16.64
C ARG A 211 11.17 3.56 -17.84
N ARG A 212 11.24 4.20 -19.01
CA ARG A 212 10.55 3.74 -20.23
C ARG A 212 11.12 2.42 -20.75
N LEU A 213 12.43 2.24 -20.73
CA LEU A 213 13.08 0.99 -21.13
C LEU A 213 12.66 -0.18 -20.24
N SER A 214 12.45 0.07 -18.94
CA SER A 214 12.12 -0.96 -17.95
C SER A 214 10.63 -1.27 -17.90
N PHE A 215 9.78 -0.23 -17.89
CA PHE A 215 8.36 -0.34 -17.52
C PHE A 215 7.39 0.29 -18.53
N GLY A 216 7.88 0.87 -19.63
CA GLY A 216 7.02 1.57 -20.59
C GLY A 216 6.40 2.84 -20.00
N ASN A 217 5.17 3.14 -20.40
CA ASN A 217 4.45 4.36 -19.99
C ASN A 217 3.59 4.18 -18.72
N ASP A 218 3.42 2.95 -18.24
CA ASP A 218 2.50 2.63 -17.14
C ASP A 218 3.05 2.90 -15.73
N CYS A 219 4.32 3.32 -15.65
CA CYS A 219 4.99 3.65 -14.41
C CYS A 219 5.20 5.15 -14.30
N GLN A 220 4.62 5.80 -13.29
CA GLN A 220 4.71 7.24 -13.09
C GLN A 220 6.06 7.63 -12.48
N PRO A 221 6.75 8.67 -12.97
CA PRO A 221 7.97 9.15 -12.34
C PRO A 221 7.68 9.70 -10.92
N PRO A 222 8.70 9.76 -10.04
CA PRO A 222 8.57 10.41 -8.75
C PRO A 222 8.11 11.88 -8.89
N PRO A 223 7.37 12.44 -7.92
CA PRO A 223 6.88 13.82 -7.99
C PRO A 223 8.01 14.85 -8.18
N GLN A 224 9.16 14.62 -7.55
CA GLN A 224 10.34 15.45 -7.71
C GLN A 224 11.18 14.97 -8.90
N ARG A 225 11.20 15.75 -9.97
CA ARG A 225 12.14 15.54 -11.08
C ARG A 225 13.51 16.06 -10.69
N LEU A 226 14.52 15.22 -10.90
CA LEU A 226 15.92 15.60 -10.78
C LEU A 226 16.46 15.90 -12.16
N GLU A 227 17.40 16.85 -12.24
CA GLU A 227 18.21 17.01 -13.44
C GLU A 227 19.06 15.76 -13.63
N PHE A 228 18.99 15.16 -14.83
CA PHE A 228 19.78 13.99 -15.15
C PHE A 228 21.27 14.32 -15.03
N LYS A 229 22.00 13.45 -14.34
CA LYS A 229 23.46 13.48 -14.30
C LYS A 229 24.01 12.17 -14.84
N PRO A 230 25.08 12.18 -15.65
CA PRO A 230 25.72 10.94 -16.07
C PRO A 230 26.19 10.15 -14.83
N PRO A 231 26.23 8.81 -14.90
CA PRO A 231 26.72 7.99 -13.80
C PRO A 231 28.11 8.46 -13.33
N PRO A 232 28.33 8.57 -12.01
CA PRO A 232 29.64 8.99 -11.49
C PRO A 232 30.72 8.00 -11.92
N LYS A 233 31.97 8.44 -12.08
CA LYS A 233 33.10 7.53 -12.38
C LYS A 233 33.42 6.66 -11.17
N GLY A 234 33.79 5.39 -11.38
CA GLY A 234 34.18 4.48 -10.30
C GLY A 234 34.31 3.04 -10.79
N ARG A 235 34.50 2.10 -9.84
CA ARG A 235 34.50 0.66 -10.15
C ARG A 235 33.14 0.21 -10.71
N PRO A 236 33.10 -0.86 -11.53
CA PRO A 236 31.85 -1.49 -11.92
C PRO A 236 30.99 -1.87 -10.69
N LEU A 237 29.67 -1.75 -10.85
CA LEU A 237 28.66 -2.07 -9.86
C LEU A 237 27.79 -3.22 -10.38
N ASP A 238 27.78 -4.33 -9.65
CA ASP A 238 26.94 -5.47 -9.98
C ASP A 238 25.48 -5.22 -9.56
N VAL A 239 24.53 -5.69 -10.38
CA VAL A 239 23.09 -5.54 -10.12
C VAL A 239 22.48 -6.90 -9.82
N LEU A 240 21.95 -7.05 -8.62
CA LEU A 240 21.21 -8.22 -8.18
C LEU A 240 19.71 -8.06 -8.45
N ALA A 241 19.06 -9.10 -8.95
CA ALA A 241 17.62 -9.10 -9.21
C ALA A 241 17.02 -10.51 -9.10
N THR A 242 15.69 -10.56 -9.02
CA THR A 242 14.88 -11.77 -9.24
C THR A 242 14.39 -11.82 -10.69
N PRO A 243 13.88 -12.96 -11.22
CA PRO A 243 13.39 -13.05 -12.60
C PRO A 243 12.37 -11.96 -12.99
N ILE A 244 11.45 -11.61 -12.07
CA ILE A 244 10.45 -10.55 -12.32
C ILE A 244 11.05 -9.15 -12.49
N HIS A 245 12.32 -8.94 -12.11
CA HIS A 245 13.05 -7.68 -12.20
C HIS A 245 14.20 -7.73 -13.21
N GLU A 246 14.34 -8.80 -14.00
CA GLU A 246 15.46 -8.99 -14.94
C GLU A 246 15.56 -7.83 -15.95
N ARG A 247 14.45 -7.48 -16.60
CA ARG A 247 14.41 -6.36 -17.56
C ARG A 247 14.86 -5.05 -16.92
N PHE A 248 14.43 -4.79 -15.68
CA PHE A 248 14.82 -3.60 -14.94
C PHE A 248 16.32 -3.60 -14.63
N ALA A 249 16.87 -4.72 -14.15
CA ALA A 249 18.29 -4.84 -13.84
C ALA A 249 19.19 -4.67 -15.08
N LEU A 250 18.80 -5.24 -16.23
CA LEU A 250 19.50 -5.07 -17.49
C LEU A 250 19.48 -3.61 -17.97
N ALA A 251 18.35 -2.92 -17.81
CA ALA A 251 18.23 -1.51 -18.14
C ALA A 251 19.11 -0.63 -17.22
N VAL A 252 19.16 -0.93 -15.92
CA VAL A 252 20.05 -0.26 -14.96
C VAL A 252 21.52 -0.44 -15.35
N ARG A 253 21.93 -1.67 -15.67
CA ARG A 253 23.30 -1.94 -16.14
C ARG A 253 23.64 -1.11 -17.37
N ARG A 254 22.71 -1.02 -18.34
CA ARG A 254 22.89 -0.17 -19.53
C ARG A 254 23.03 1.30 -19.18
N GLU A 255 22.18 1.80 -18.28
CA GLU A 255 22.18 3.20 -17.85
C GLU A 255 23.49 3.59 -17.16
N LEU A 256 24.07 2.67 -16.39
CA LEU A 256 25.36 2.87 -15.73
C LEU A 256 26.55 2.87 -16.70
N GLY A 257 26.37 2.48 -17.96
CA GLY A 257 27.42 2.44 -18.98
C GLY A 257 28.64 1.66 -18.51
N GLY A 258 29.83 2.28 -18.56
CA GLY A 258 31.08 1.66 -18.10
C GLY A 258 31.14 1.35 -16.60
N ARG A 259 30.22 1.90 -15.79
CA ARG A 259 30.07 1.58 -14.37
C ARG A 259 29.10 0.42 -14.13
N GLY A 260 28.38 -0.05 -15.16
CA GLY A 260 27.51 -1.22 -15.06
C GLY A 260 28.33 -2.52 -15.11
N GLY A 261 28.32 -3.27 -14.01
CA GLY A 261 28.98 -4.58 -13.90
C GLY A 261 28.15 -5.71 -14.50
N SER A 262 28.15 -6.85 -13.81
CA SER A 262 27.33 -8.02 -14.11
C SER A 262 25.90 -7.84 -13.58
N VAL A 263 24.95 -8.55 -14.21
CA VAL A 263 23.58 -8.70 -13.69
C VAL A 263 23.42 -10.14 -13.23
N GLN A 264 23.04 -10.32 -11.97
CA GLN A 264 22.80 -11.63 -11.37
C GLN A 264 21.31 -11.82 -11.12
N ILE A 265 20.73 -12.84 -11.74
CA ILE A 265 19.34 -13.22 -11.54
C ILE A 265 19.30 -14.42 -10.61
N LEU A 266 18.79 -14.21 -9.39
CA LEU A 266 18.69 -15.25 -8.36
C LEU A 266 17.22 -15.61 -8.11
N ASP A 267 16.99 -16.84 -7.63
CA ASP A 267 15.69 -17.15 -7.04
C ASP A 267 15.45 -16.32 -5.77
N VAL A 268 14.20 -16.32 -5.27
CA VAL A 268 13.80 -15.47 -4.14
C VAL A 268 14.61 -15.78 -2.88
N GLN A 269 14.95 -17.04 -2.60
CA GLN A 269 15.66 -17.43 -1.38
C GLN A 269 17.11 -16.97 -1.42
N ASP A 270 17.80 -17.22 -2.53
CA ASP A 270 19.18 -16.83 -2.74
C ASP A 270 19.33 -15.30 -2.84
N TYR A 271 18.36 -14.64 -3.46
CA TYR A 271 18.25 -13.18 -3.51
C TYR A 271 18.22 -12.56 -2.09
N PHE A 272 17.35 -13.03 -1.21
CA PHE A 272 17.30 -12.52 0.17
C PHE A 272 18.53 -12.92 0.98
N ARG A 273 19.14 -14.09 0.71
CA ARG A 273 20.40 -14.50 1.35
C ARG A 273 21.54 -13.55 0.97
N ALA A 274 21.64 -13.17 -0.30
CA ALA A 274 22.64 -12.22 -0.79
C ALA A 274 22.46 -10.84 -0.15
N ILE A 275 21.22 -10.33 -0.04
CA ILE A 275 20.92 -9.05 0.63
C ILE A 275 21.34 -9.09 2.10
N ARG A 276 20.90 -10.10 2.86
CA ARG A 276 21.26 -10.23 4.29
C ARG A 276 22.75 -10.40 4.52
N GLY A 277 23.44 -11.05 3.58
CA GLY A 277 24.89 -11.21 3.62
C GLY A 277 25.68 -9.97 3.20
N GLY A 278 25.02 -8.91 2.70
CA GLY A 278 25.70 -7.74 2.14
C GLY A 278 26.44 -8.01 0.82
N ASN A 279 26.14 -9.13 0.16
CA ASN A 279 26.83 -9.59 -1.05
C ASN A 279 26.21 -8.99 -2.32
N PHE A 280 26.15 -7.67 -2.41
CA PHE A 280 25.59 -6.93 -3.54
C PHE A 280 26.17 -5.51 -3.62
N ASP A 281 26.08 -4.86 -4.78
CA ASP A 281 26.30 -3.41 -4.89
C ASP A 281 24.96 -2.68 -5.05
N LEU A 282 24.16 -3.15 -6.01
CA LEU A 282 22.84 -2.63 -6.35
C LEU A 282 21.82 -3.76 -6.36
N VAL A 283 20.57 -3.47 -5.97
CA VAL A 283 19.48 -4.46 -5.99
C VAL A 283 18.23 -3.88 -6.60
N ALA A 284 17.66 -4.57 -7.58
CA ALA A 284 16.34 -4.23 -8.12
C ALA A 284 15.23 -4.70 -7.17
N VAL A 285 14.49 -3.74 -6.62
CA VAL A 285 13.50 -3.96 -5.56
C VAL A 285 12.15 -3.34 -5.90
N ARG A 286 11.09 -3.85 -5.28
CA ARG A 286 9.72 -3.30 -5.37
C ARG A 286 9.13 -2.98 -3.98
N PRO A 287 9.68 -2.01 -3.23
CA PRO A 287 9.22 -1.70 -1.87
C PRO A 287 7.79 -1.17 -1.86
N ILE A 288 7.07 -1.43 -0.76
CA ILE A 288 5.84 -0.72 -0.43
C ILE A 288 6.23 0.67 0.05
N ILE A 289 5.69 1.72 -0.58
CA ILE A 289 5.96 3.13 -0.26
C ILE A 289 4.72 3.89 0.19
N TRP A 290 3.54 3.28 0.07
CA TRP A 290 2.27 3.80 0.56
C TRP A 290 1.55 2.72 1.40
N PRO A 291 0.90 3.08 2.52
CA PRO A 291 0.85 4.41 3.13
C PRO A 291 2.22 4.83 3.68
N GLN A 292 2.43 6.13 3.93
CA GLN A 292 3.71 6.70 4.36
C GLN A 292 4.25 6.05 5.64
N ILE A 293 3.36 5.55 6.50
CA ILE A 293 3.72 4.81 7.73
C ILE A 293 4.54 3.54 7.45
N THR A 294 4.47 2.97 6.25
CA THR A 294 5.33 1.85 5.85
C THR A 294 6.81 2.20 5.85
N SER A 295 7.15 3.50 5.76
CA SER A 295 8.52 3.99 5.93
C SER A 295 9.12 3.62 7.30
N VAL A 296 8.32 3.46 8.34
CA VAL A 296 8.80 2.98 9.65
C VAL A 296 9.30 1.55 9.56
N VAL A 297 8.57 0.69 8.85
CA VAL A 297 8.94 -0.72 8.67
C VAL A 297 10.18 -0.85 7.78
N ASN A 298 10.28 -0.01 6.75
CA ASN A 298 11.33 -0.09 5.74
C ASN A 298 12.64 0.60 6.15
N TRP A 299 12.57 1.73 6.87
CA TRP A 299 13.71 2.64 7.03
C TRP A 299 14.08 2.99 8.46
N ARG A 300 13.22 2.73 9.45
CA ARG A 300 13.61 2.96 10.84
C ARG A 300 14.76 2.02 11.23
N THR A 301 15.76 2.53 11.94
CA THR A 301 16.88 1.73 12.44
C THR A 301 16.34 0.55 13.27
N GLY A 302 16.79 -0.66 12.93
CA GLY A 302 16.42 -1.90 13.62
C GLY A 302 15.03 -2.45 13.28
N ALA A 303 14.26 -1.82 12.39
CA ALA A 303 12.98 -2.35 11.94
C ALA A 303 13.17 -3.64 11.12
N ALA A 304 12.25 -4.61 11.24
CA ALA A 304 12.40 -5.90 10.57
C ALA A 304 12.36 -5.82 9.03
N GLY A 305 11.67 -4.82 8.47
CA GLY A 305 11.64 -4.59 7.02
C GLY A 305 12.87 -3.84 6.48
N ASN A 306 13.72 -3.30 7.35
CA ASN A 306 14.94 -2.60 6.99
C ASN A 306 16.08 -3.60 6.70
N VAL A 307 15.85 -4.42 5.67
CA VAL A 307 16.74 -5.52 5.27
C VAL A 307 18.07 -5.06 4.68
N PHE A 308 18.22 -3.76 4.39
CA PHE A 308 19.44 -3.15 3.89
C PHE A 308 20.33 -2.57 5.00
N GLY A 309 19.88 -2.60 6.25
CA GLY A 309 20.65 -2.09 7.39
C GLY A 309 20.79 -0.57 7.38
N TYR A 310 19.81 0.17 6.85
CA TYR A 310 19.82 1.63 6.86
C TYR A 310 19.73 2.15 8.29
N SER A 311 20.52 3.18 8.60
CA SER A 311 20.44 3.84 9.90
C SER A 311 20.79 5.30 9.74
N ASN A 312 19.84 6.15 10.13
CA ASN A 312 20.01 7.60 10.10
C ASN A 312 19.17 8.23 11.23
N PRO A 313 19.79 8.90 12.22
CA PRO A 313 19.08 9.43 13.37
C PRO A 313 18.08 10.56 13.01
N GLU A 314 18.30 11.29 11.92
CA GLU A 314 17.35 12.30 11.44
C GLU A 314 16.08 11.65 10.89
N VAL A 315 16.24 10.57 10.12
CA VAL A 315 15.12 9.76 9.61
C VAL A 315 14.37 9.12 10.78
N ASP A 316 15.07 8.47 11.71
CA ASP A 316 14.44 7.84 12.88
C ASP A 316 13.63 8.85 13.69
N ALA A 317 14.21 10.01 14.01
CA ALA A 317 13.52 11.04 14.78
C ALA A 317 12.29 11.60 14.05
N ALA A 318 12.33 11.73 12.71
CA ALA A 318 11.19 12.15 11.92
C ALA A 318 10.09 11.08 11.88
N LEU A 319 10.46 9.81 11.66
CA LEU A 319 9.54 8.67 11.63
C LEU A 319 8.86 8.44 12.99
N ASP A 320 9.60 8.56 14.09
CA ASP A 320 9.09 8.41 15.47
C ASP A 320 8.08 9.52 15.80
N ARG A 321 8.23 10.73 15.24
CA ARG A 321 7.26 11.83 15.36
C ARG A 321 6.14 11.79 14.32
N ARG A 322 6.11 10.79 13.42
CA ARG A 322 5.18 10.72 12.27
C ARG A 322 5.27 11.94 11.33
N ASP A 323 6.43 12.59 11.26
CA ASP A 323 6.69 13.69 10.32
C ASP A 323 7.19 13.13 8.98
N TRP A 324 6.25 12.70 8.14
CA TRP A 324 6.54 12.06 6.85
C TRP A 324 7.32 12.96 5.89
N THR A 325 7.05 14.26 5.93
CA THR A 325 7.73 15.25 5.10
C THR A 325 9.18 15.43 5.53
N ALA A 326 9.47 15.49 6.83
CA ALA A 326 10.84 15.51 7.32
C ALA A 326 11.57 14.19 7.04
N ALA A 327 10.90 13.04 7.23
CA ALA A 327 11.49 11.73 6.97
C ALA A 327 11.86 11.58 5.48
N GLN A 328 10.97 11.98 4.56
CA GLN A 328 11.24 11.94 3.13
C GLN A 328 12.41 12.87 2.75
N ARG A 329 12.46 14.09 3.29
CA ARG A 329 13.60 15.01 3.05
C ARG A 329 14.93 14.43 3.52
N ALA A 330 14.96 13.81 4.70
CA ALA A 330 16.16 13.17 5.23
C ALA A 330 16.58 11.95 4.38
N LEU A 331 15.62 11.15 3.90
CA LEU A 331 15.86 10.06 2.96
C LEU A 331 16.39 10.56 1.61
N ASP A 332 15.88 11.67 1.07
CA ASP A 332 16.40 12.22 -0.18
C ASP A 332 17.82 12.80 0.00
N ALA A 333 18.16 13.29 1.20
CA ALA A 333 19.49 13.79 1.53
C ALA A 333 20.51 12.66 1.78
N ASP A 334 20.07 11.48 2.21
CA ASP A 334 20.89 10.28 2.41
C ASP A 334 20.16 9.02 1.91
N PRO A 335 20.11 8.83 0.59
CA PRO A 335 19.21 7.85 -0.02
C PRO A 335 19.71 6.42 0.16
N PRO A 336 18.88 5.50 0.72
CA PRO A 336 19.16 4.07 0.68
C PRO A 336 18.82 3.43 -0.67
N MET A 337 18.05 4.12 -1.49
CA MET A 337 17.62 3.64 -2.80
C MET A 337 17.30 4.78 -3.79
N ALA A 338 17.42 4.50 -5.08
CA ALA A 338 16.86 5.31 -6.15
C ALA A 338 15.47 4.79 -6.54
N VAL A 339 14.41 5.47 -6.09
CA VAL A 339 13.04 5.24 -6.58
C VAL A 339 12.93 5.73 -8.02
N VAL A 340 12.73 4.81 -8.97
CA VAL A 340 12.69 5.12 -10.41
C VAL A 340 11.29 5.50 -10.86
N CYS A 341 10.26 4.78 -10.38
CA CYS A 341 8.87 5.06 -10.71
C CYS A 341 7.89 4.31 -9.80
N THR A 342 6.62 4.74 -9.83
CA THR A 342 5.49 4.10 -9.14
C THR A 342 4.49 3.60 -10.19
N PRO A 343 4.26 2.28 -10.34
CA PRO A 343 3.21 1.78 -11.21
C PRO A 343 1.86 2.34 -10.81
N SER A 344 1.03 2.69 -11.80
CA SER A 344 -0.36 3.07 -11.54
C SER A 344 -1.20 1.84 -11.19
N TYR A 345 -2.07 1.98 -10.20
CA TYR A 345 -3.27 1.17 -10.06
C TYR A 345 -4.29 1.69 -11.08
N VAL A 346 -4.78 0.82 -11.96
CA VAL A 346 -5.72 1.20 -13.02
C VAL A 346 -7.05 0.53 -12.76
N ILE A 347 -8.12 1.31 -12.83
CA ILE A 347 -9.49 0.85 -12.67
C ILE A 347 -10.31 1.34 -13.85
N VAL A 348 -11.07 0.43 -14.44
CA VAL A 348 -12.11 0.79 -15.41
C VAL A 348 -13.42 0.82 -14.66
N ALA A 349 -14.14 1.93 -14.72
CA ALA A 349 -15.42 2.11 -14.05
C ALA A 349 -16.48 2.60 -15.03
N ASP A 350 -17.72 2.19 -14.81
CA ASP A 350 -18.88 2.76 -15.47
C ASP A 350 -18.92 4.27 -15.18
N SER A 351 -19.11 5.06 -16.24
CA SER A 351 -19.08 6.52 -16.25
C SER A 351 -20.11 7.19 -15.35
N ARG A 352 -21.14 6.43 -14.91
CA ARG A 352 -22.13 6.85 -13.93
C ARG A 352 -21.58 6.81 -12.51
N ILE A 353 -20.55 6.03 -12.24
CA ILE A 353 -19.89 5.96 -10.93
C ILE A 353 -18.99 7.19 -10.80
N THR A 354 -19.12 7.88 -9.66
CA THR A 354 -18.27 9.02 -9.32
C THR A 354 -17.72 8.87 -7.92
N ALA A 355 -16.43 9.13 -7.76
CA ALA A 355 -15.74 9.05 -6.47
C ALA A 355 -14.60 10.09 -6.40
N ALA A 356 -14.22 10.49 -5.18
CA ALA A 356 -13.03 11.31 -4.96
C ALA A 356 -11.72 10.52 -5.15
N SER A 357 -11.78 9.21 -4.93
CA SER A 357 -10.76 8.21 -5.23
C SER A 357 -11.45 6.92 -5.60
N TYR A 358 -10.91 6.20 -6.57
CA TYR A 358 -11.38 4.90 -7.03
C TYR A 358 -10.63 3.73 -6.37
N SER A 359 -9.96 3.98 -5.23
CA SER A 359 -9.57 2.91 -4.33
C SER A 359 -10.80 2.15 -3.83
N LEU A 360 -10.73 0.82 -3.81
CA LEU A 360 -11.82 0.00 -3.30
C LEU A 360 -12.10 0.24 -1.81
N ASP A 361 -11.14 0.75 -1.05
CA ASP A 361 -11.34 1.10 0.37
C ASP A 361 -12.32 2.27 0.55
N THR A 362 -12.48 3.13 -0.44
CA THR A 362 -13.42 4.27 -0.42
C THR A 362 -14.76 3.95 -1.09
N LEU A 363 -14.98 2.71 -1.55
CA LEU A 363 -16.23 2.30 -2.21
C LEU A 363 -17.51 2.73 -1.46
N PRO A 364 -17.58 2.68 -0.11
CA PRO A 364 -18.75 3.16 0.60
C PRO A 364 -19.12 4.63 0.38
N GLU A 365 -18.17 5.44 -0.07
CA GLU A 365 -18.30 6.87 -0.37
C GLU A 365 -18.58 7.13 -1.86
N TRP A 366 -18.58 6.09 -2.72
CA TRP A 366 -18.86 6.23 -4.14
C TRP A 366 -20.33 6.53 -4.38
N GLU A 367 -20.59 7.35 -5.40
CA GLU A 367 -21.92 7.70 -5.88
C GLU A 367 -22.19 7.08 -7.25
N VAL A 368 -23.47 6.82 -7.53
CA VAL A 368 -23.96 6.41 -8.85
C VAL A 368 -24.93 7.48 -9.35
N ALA A 369 -24.63 8.04 -10.51
CA ALA A 369 -25.54 8.95 -11.21
C ALA A 369 -26.77 8.19 -11.73
N ASN A 370 -27.94 8.84 -11.64
CA ASN A 370 -29.20 8.30 -12.13
C ASN A 370 -29.24 8.19 -13.65
#